data_AF-A0A948XJP1-F1
#
_entry.id   AF-A0A948XJP1-F1
#
_cell.length_a   1.000
_cell.length_b   1.000
_cell.length_c   1.000
_cell.angle_alpha   90.00
_cell.angle_beta   90.00
_cell.angle_gamma   90.00
#
_symmetry.space_group_name_H-M   'P 1'
#
loop_
_entity.id
_entity.type
_entity.pdbx_description
1 polymer ?
#
loop_
_entity_poly.entity_id
_entity_poly.type
_entity_poly.pdbx_seq_one_letter_code
_entity_poly.pdbx_strand_id
1 'polypeptide(L)' 'MISKELSTTLGLAVREAKKRRHEYVCIEHLLYAILYNNSGKEIIESC' A
#
# COMPACT_ATOMS: atom_id res chain seq x y z
N MET A 1 -2.78 14.87 -11.17
CA MET A 1 -1.73 13.82 -11.35
C MET A 1 -1.49 13.16 -10.00
N ILE A 2 -1.22 11.86 -9.97
CA ILE A 2 -0.90 11.13 -8.73
C ILE A 2 0.50 11.56 -8.25
N SER A 3 0.67 11.75 -6.94
CA SER A 3 1.97 12.12 -6.38
C SER A 3 3.00 10.99 -6.55
N LYS A 4 4.30 11.33 -6.57
CA LYS A 4 5.37 10.32 -6.65
C LYS A 4 5.32 9.35 -5.46
N GLU A 5 4.97 9.85 -4.30
CA GLU A 5 4.80 9.07 -3.08
C GLU A 5 3.64 8.08 -3.20
N LEU A 6 2.47 8.53 -3.63
CA LEU A 6 1.31 7.66 -3.83
C LEU A 6 1.59 6.60 -4.91
N SER A 7 2.28 6.98 -5.99
CA SER A 7 2.72 6.03 -7.02
C SER A 7 3.64 4.94 -6.46
N THR A 8 4.51 5.30 -5.52
CA THR A 8 5.41 4.35 -4.85
C THR A 8 4.62 3.38 -3.97
N THR A 9 3.68 3.88 -3.17
CA THR A 9 2.77 3.06 -2.34
C THR A 9 1.96 2.08 -3.17
N LEU A 10 1.38 2.53 -4.29
CA LEU A 10 0.65 1.65 -5.21
C LEU A 10 1.57 0.58 -5.83
N GLY A 11 2.81 0.95 -6.18
CA GLY A 11 3.82 0.00 -6.66
C GLY A 11 4.15 -1.09 -5.63
N LEU A 12 4.23 -0.73 -4.34
CA LEU A 12 4.42 -1.68 -3.24
C LEU A 12 3.23 -2.65 -3.12
N ALA A 13 1.99 -2.16 -3.21
CA ALA A 13 0.79 -3.00 -3.16
C ALA A 13 0.76 -4.02 -4.31
N VAL A 14 1.07 -3.59 -5.54
CA VAL A 14 1.18 -4.47 -6.71
C VAL A 14 2.28 -5.52 -6.51
N ARG A 15 3.45 -5.12 -5.97
CA ARG A 15 4.56 -6.05 -5.70
C ARG A 15 4.17 -7.09 -4.66
N GLU A 16 3.42 -6.72 -3.63
CA GLU A 16 2.97 -7.64 -2.60
C GLU A 16 1.96 -8.67 -3.14
N ALA A 17 0.98 -8.22 -3.94
CA ALA A 17 0.03 -9.13 -4.60
C ALA A 17 0.77 -10.14 -5.50
N LYS A 18 1.74 -9.68 -6.30
CA LYS A 18 2.59 -10.55 -7.14
C LYS A 18 3.41 -11.55 -6.32
N LYS A 19 4.04 -11.09 -5.23
CA LYS A 19 4.84 -11.94 -4.34
C LYS A 19 4.01 -13.09 -3.77
N ARG A 20 2.73 -12.84 -3.44
CA ARG A 20 1.80 -13.85 -2.93
C ARG A 20 1.07 -14.65 -4.01
N ARG A 21 1.34 -14.36 -5.29
CA ARG A 21 0.66 -14.95 -6.45
C ARG A 21 -0.86 -14.72 -6.42
N HIS A 22 -1.28 -13.55 -5.95
CA HIS A 22 -2.68 -13.14 -6.02
C HIS A 22 -2.98 -12.54 -7.40
N GLU A 23 -4.11 -12.95 -7.96
CA GLU A 23 -4.58 -12.49 -9.27
C GLU A 23 -4.96 -11.00 -9.26
N TYR A 24 -5.45 -10.52 -8.11
CA TYR A 24 -5.94 -9.16 -7.93
C TYR A 24 -5.17 -8.43 -6.83
N VAL A 25 -5.04 -7.12 -7.00
CA VAL A 25 -4.63 -6.21 -5.93
C VAL A 25 -5.86 -5.86 -5.11
N CYS A 26 -6.03 -6.56 -4.00
CA CYS A 26 -7.09 -6.26 -3.02
C CYS A 26 -6.69 -5.13 -2.05
N ILE A 27 -7.66 -4.60 -1.32
CA ILE A 27 -7.52 -3.49 -0.35
C ILE A 27 -6.52 -3.81 0.77
N GLU A 28 -6.36 -5.09 1.12
CA GLU A 28 -5.41 -5.56 2.12
C GLU A 28 -3.96 -5.31 1.69
N HIS A 29 -3.65 -5.42 0.40
CA HIS A 29 -2.32 -5.09 -0.13
C HIS A 29 -2.07 -3.59 -0.11
N LEU A 30 -3.12 -2.79 -0.33
CA LEU A 30 -3.03 -1.34 -0.25
C LEU A 30 -2.82 -0.91 1.20
N LEU A 31 -3.56 -1.46 2.15
CA LEU A 31 -3.36 -1.24 3.58
C LEU A 31 -1.94 -1.64 3.99
N TYR A 32 -1.49 -2.82 3.58
CA TYR A 32 -0.12 -3.27 3.81
C TYR A 32 0.91 -2.27 3.31
N ALA A 33 0.74 -1.74 2.10
CA ALA A 33 1.63 -0.73 1.52
C ALA A 33 1.55 0.63 2.24
N ILE A 34 0.37 1.09 2.65
CA ILE A 34 0.17 2.33 3.41
C ILE A 34 0.90 2.26 4.75
N LEU A 35 0.90 1.10 5.41
CA LEU A 35 1.63 0.88 6.65
C LEU A 35 3.16 0.92 6.49
N TYR A 36 3.72 1.08 5.29
CA TYR A 36 5.15 1.41 5.11
C TYR A 36 5.44 2.91 5.16
N ASN A 37 4.40 3.75 5.14
CA ASN A 37 4.51 5.19 5.29
C ASN A 37 4.25 5.58 6.75
N ASN A 38 5.13 6.39 7.35
CA ASN A 38 4.95 6.85 8.74
C ASN A 38 3.63 7.62 8.93
N SER A 39 3.24 8.47 7.97
CA SER A 39 1.95 9.17 8.03
C SER A 39 0.77 8.19 7.97
N GLY A 40 0.90 7.14 7.14
CA GLY A 40 -0.11 6.08 7.05
C GLY A 40 -0.25 5.29 8.35
N LYS A 41 0.86 4.97 9.02
CA LYS A 41 0.85 4.32 10.34
C LYS A 41 0.17 5.18 11.39
N GLU A 42 0.57 6.45 11.50
CA GLU A 42 0.04 7.39 12.49
C GLU A 42 -1.48 7.56 12.35
N ILE A 43 -1.98 7.67 11.12
CA ILE A 43 -3.42 7.75 10.83
C ILE A 43 -4.16 6.51 11.34
N ILE A 44 -3.63 5.31 11.05
CA ILE A 44 -4.27 4.05 11.45
C ILE A 44 -4.18 3.82 12.97
N GLU A 45 -3.08 4.19 13.61
CA GLU A 45 -2.90 4.11 15.07
C GLU A 45 -3.80 5.10 15.83
N SER A 46 -4.25 6.16 15.17
CA SER A 46 -5.15 7.18 15.74
C SER A 46 -6.64 6.90 15.50
N CYS A 47 -6.99 5.80 14.86
CA CYS A 47 -8.37 5.36 14.63
C CYS A 47 -8.90 4.51 15.78
#